data_AF-A0A0F8XL55-F1
#
_entry.id   AF-A0A0F8XL55-F1
#
_cell.length_a   1.000
_cell.length_b   1.000
_cell.length_c   1.000
_cell.angle_alpha   90.00
_cell.angle_beta   90.00
_cell.angle_gamma   90.00
#
_symmetry.space_group_name_H-M   'P 1'
#
loop_
_entity.id
_entity.type
_entity.pdbx_description
1 polymer ?
#
loop_
_entity_poly.entity_id
_entity_poly.type
_entity_poly.pdbx_seq_one_letter_code
_entity_poly.pdbx_strand_id
1 'polypeptide(L)'
;DRIDGLAAKVRRKEHHSARVIMIKKKTWSERKRFSLAHELGHMVLKVAEGCDSERAANRFAGAFLVPAEVLRQEIGARRTDISIGELISLKDRFGVSIQALTYRCKDLEIINQATFARLFKVYKQRGWRDEPFEEPNSIPWEREEPDRFQRLCFRALSEGLIGLSRAAELLEIRVKELEERLDHMA
;
A
#
# COMPACT_ATOMS: atom_id res chain seq x y z
N ASP A 1 5.99 20.04 -6.30
CA ASP A 1 6.09 18.60 -5.98
C ASP A 1 4.72 18.00 -5.66
N ARG A 2 4.38 16.87 -6.29
CA ARG A 2 3.20 16.08 -5.91
C ARG A 2 3.63 15.12 -4.80
N ILE A 3 3.09 15.33 -3.60
CA ILE A 3 3.35 14.49 -2.44
C ILE A 3 2.35 13.32 -2.49
N ASP A 4 2.82 12.10 -2.80
CA ASP A 4 2.00 10.88 -2.81
C ASP A 4 1.79 10.31 -1.39
N GLY A 5 2.70 10.61 -0.46
CA GLY A 5 2.61 10.27 0.97
C GLY A 5 3.54 11.13 1.85
N LEU A 6 3.27 11.17 3.15
CA LEU A 6 4.08 11.87 4.15
C LEU A 6 4.09 11.12 5.49
N ALA A 7 5.28 10.79 5.98
CA ALA A 7 5.53 10.35 7.34
C ALA A 7 5.77 11.54 8.31
N ALA A 8 5.12 11.51 9.48
CA ALA A 8 5.32 12.51 10.53
C ALA A 8 5.29 11.91 11.94
N LYS A 9 5.98 12.58 12.88
CA LYS A 9 5.92 12.30 14.32
C LYS A 9 5.09 13.39 15.00
N VAL A 10 3.89 13.04 15.45
CA VAL A 10 2.95 13.97 16.09
C VAL A 10 3.15 13.94 17.60
N ARG A 11 3.49 15.09 18.19
CA ARG A 11 3.59 15.26 19.64
C ARG A 11 2.18 15.30 20.25
N ARG A 12 1.99 14.54 21.34
CA ARG A 12 0.73 14.49 22.08
C ARG A 12 0.97 14.94 23.52
N LYS A 13 0.10 15.79 24.05
CA LYS A 13 0.15 16.19 25.47
C LYS A 13 -0.17 14.95 26.31
N GLU A 14 0.69 14.64 27.29
CA GLU A 14 0.54 13.51 28.22
C GLU A 14 0.59 12.10 27.62
N HIS A 15 0.97 11.95 26.35
CA HIS A 15 1.13 10.65 25.70
C HIS A 15 2.42 10.57 24.88
N HIS A 16 2.87 9.34 24.62
CA HIS A 16 3.94 9.10 23.67
C HIS A 16 3.57 9.69 22.30
N SER A 17 4.57 10.28 21.64
CA SER A 17 4.44 10.79 20.29
C SER A 17 3.94 9.67 19.35
N ALA A 18 2.92 9.98 18.55
CA ALA A 18 2.41 9.05 17.56
C ALA A 18 3.18 9.21 16.25
N ARG A 19 3.41 8.11 15.54
CA ARG A 19 3.84 8.15 14.14
C ARG A 19 2.60 8.08 13.26
N VAL A 20 2.53 8.96 12.29
CA VAL A 20 1.40 9.08 11.35
C VAL A 20 1.95 9.03 9.94
N ILE A 21 1.30 8.26 9.08
CA ILE A 21 1.53 8.27 7.64
C ILE A 21 0.27 8.82 6.99
N MET A 22 0.43 9.83 6.15
CA MET A 22 -0.63 10.38 5.30
C MET A 22 -0.36 9.93 3.87
N ILE A 23 -1.41 9.57 3.13
CA ILE A 23 -1.33 9.18 1.72
C ILE A 23 -2.43 9.84 0.91
N LYS A 24 -2.23 9.99 -0.39
CA LYS A 24 -3.26 10.49 -1.30
C LYS A 24 -4.49 9.56 -1.27
N LYS A 25 -5.67 10.11 -0.94
CA LYS A 25 -6.92 9.32 -0.86
C LYS A 25 -7.32 8.70 -2.20
N LYS A 26 -7.31 9.49 -3.28
CA LYS A 26 -7.74 9.10 -4.62
C LYS A 26 -6.54 8.67 -5.48
N THR A 27 -6.08 7.44 -5.27
CA THR A 27 -5.09 6.75 -6.12
C THR A 27 -5.30 5.24 -6.00
N TRP A 28 -4.91 4.48 -7.03
CA TRP A 28 -5.04 3.03 -7.06
C TRP A 28 -4.48 2.37 -5.79
N SER A 29 -5.18 1.36 -5.28
CA SER A 29 -4.86 0.76 -3.98
C SER A 29 -3.48 0.09 -3.98
N GLU A 30 -3.03 -0.48 -5.10
CA GLU A 30 -1.66 -0.97 -5.25
C GLU A 30 -0.60 0.14 -5.07
N ARG A 31 -0.89 1.37 -5.53
CA ARG A 31 0.01 2.52 -5.31
C ARG A 31 -0.06 2.98 -3.85
N LYS A 32 -1.25 3.00 -3.23
CA LYS A 32 -1.40 3.29 -1.79
C LYS A 32 -0.55 2.35 -0.94
N ARG A 33 -0.65 1.04 -1.19
CA ARG A 33 0.14 0.01 -0.48
C ARG A 33 1.64 0.26 -0.61
N PHE A 34 2.12 0.57 -1.82
CA PHE A 34 3.52 0.88 -2.05
C PHE A 34 3.95 2.16 -1.32
N SER A 35 3.19 3.24 -1.42
CA SER A 35 3.47 4.49 -0.69
C SER A 35 3.47 4.28 0.83
N LEU A 36 2.50 3.55 1.38
CA LEU A 36 2.48 3.22 2.81
C LEU A 36 3.73 2.43 3.23
N ALA A 37 4.13 1.43 2.45
CA ALA A 37 5.31 0.63 2.74
C ALA A 37 6.61 1.44 2.60
N HIS A 38 6.67 2.38 1.65
CA HIS A 38 7.79 3.31 1.46
C HIS A 38 7.95 4.23 2.67
N GLU A 39 6.87 4.90 3.09
CA GLU A 39 6.87 5.74 4.29
C GLU A 39 7.18 4.95 5.57
N LEU A 40 6.68 3.71 5.67
CA LEU A 40 7.07 2.80 6.75
C LEU A 40 8.58 2.51 6.72
N GLY A 41 9.15 2.29 5.53
CA GLY A 41 10.58 2.10 5.32
C GLY A 41 11.40 3.24 5.89
N HIS A 42 11.01 4.50 5.62
CA HIS A 42 11.65 5.67 6.22
C HIS A 42 11.61 5.67 7.76
N MET A 43 10.56 5.13 8.36
CA MET A 43 10.40 5.10 9.81
C MET A 43 11.22 3.99 10.49
N VAL A 44 11.40 2.85 9.83
CA VAL A 44 11.97 1.64 10.46
C VAL A 44 13.41 1.37 10.07
N LEU A 45 13.85 1.82 8.89
CA LEU A 45 15.22 1.61 8.44
C LEU A 45 16.19 2.56 9.14
N LYS A 46 17.32 2.01 9.58
CA LYS A 46 18.52 2.78 9.91
C LYS A 46 19.44 2.75 8.70
N VAL A 47 19.35 3.79 7.87
CA VAL A 47 20.18 3.90 6.66
C VAL A 47 21.55 4.46 7.08
N ALA A 48 22.62 3.78 6.66
CA ALA A 48 23.99 4.22 6.94
C ALA A 48 24.28 5.56 6.24
N GLU A 49 25.19 6.35 6.83
CA GLU A 49 25.65 7.58 6.19
C GLU A 49 26.23 7.31 4.80
N GLY A 50 25.94 8.19 3.83
CA GLY A 50 26.33 8.03 2.44
C GLY A 50 25.43 7.09 1.61
N CYS A 51 24.47 6.40 2.22
CA CYS A 51 23.45 5.64 1.48
C CYS A 51 22.22 6.51 1.17
N ASP A 52 21.63 6.29 0.00
CA ASP A 52 20.40 6.95 -0.43
C ASP A 52 19.18 6.37 0.32
N SER A 53 18.60 7.18 1.22
CA SER A 53 17.45 6.79 2.03
C SER A 53 16.18 6.55 1.21
N GLU A 54 15.97 7.30 0.12
CA GLU A 54 14.82 7.13 -0.76
C GLU A 54 14.94 5.80 -1.51
N ARG A 55 16.13 5.48 -2.02
CA ARG A 55 16.39 4.20 -2.67
C ARG A 55 16.25 3.04 -1.68
N ALA A 56 16.69 3.22 -0.43
CA ALA A 56 16.52 2.21 0.62
C ALA A 56 15.04 1.96 0.96
N ALA A 57 14.24 3.03 1.11
CA ALA A 57 12.80 2.94 1.37
C ALA A 57 12.05 2.27 0.20
N ASN A 58 12.37 2.61 -1.05
CA ASN A 58 11.80 1.95 -2.23
C ASN A 58 12.12 0.45 -2.26
N ARG A 59 13.39 0.06 -1.98
CA ARG A 59 13.78 -1.35 -1.91
C ARG A 59 13.08 -2.09 -0.78
N PHE A 60 12.88 -1.43 0.37
CA PHE A 60 12.11 -1.98 1.48
C PHE A 60 10.65 -2.19 1.09
N ALA A 61 9.99 -1.21 0.48
CA ALA A 61 8.59 -1.33 0.06
C ALA A 61 8.39 -2.53 -0.88
N GLY A 62 9.25 -2.68 -1.89
CA GLY A 62 9.22 -3.82 -2.80
C GLY A 62 9.46 -5.16 -2.09
N ALA A 63 10.40 -5.20 -1.14
CA ALA A 63 10.70 -6.43 -0.39
C ALA A 63 9.64 -6.81 0.64
N PHE A 64 9.00 -5.81 1.25
CA PHE A 64 7.95 -5.97 2.25
C PHE A 64 6.65 -6.47 1.60
N LEU A 65 6.25 -5.88 0.46
CA LEU A 65 5.03 -6.26 -0.24
C LEU A 65 5.19 -7.56 -1.06
N VAL A 66 6.40 -7.83 -1.55
CA VAL A 66 6.69 -9.00 -2.40
C VAL A 66 7.91 -9.74 -1.84
N PRO A 67 7.70 -10.66 -0.88
CA PRO A 67 8.78 -11.43 -0.26
C PRO A 67 9.56 -12.25 -1.29
N ALA A 68 10.89 -12.30 -1.14
CA ALA A 68 11.78 -12.90 -2.14
C ALA A 68 11.53 -14.40 -2.33
N GLU A 69 11.37 -15.14 -1.25
CA GLU A 69 11.15 -16.59 -1.27
C GLU A 69 9.84 -16.93 -1.96
N VAL A 70 8.76 -16.22 -1.62
CA VAL A 70 7.44 -16.40 -2.23
C VAL A 70 7.50 -16.09 -3.71
N LEU A 71 8.11 -14.96 -4.13
CA LEU A 71 8.19 -14.63 -5.56
C LEU A 71 9.01 -15.67 -6.34
N ARG A 72 10.14 -16.14 -5.80
CA ARG A 72 10.96 -17.18 -6.45
C ARG A 72 10.24 -18.52 -6.55
N GLN A 73 9.37 -18.87 -5.60
CA GLN A 73 8.53 -20.07 -5.69
C GLN A 73 7.49 -19.96 -6.81
N GLU A 74 6.92 -18.77 -6.99
CA GLU A 74 5.89 -18.53 -8.00
C GLU A 74 6.44 -18.46 -9.43
N ILE A 75 7.59 -17.82 -9.62
CA ILE A 75 8.11 -17.50 -10.97
C ILE A 75 9.44 -18.17 -11.30
N GLY A 76 10.08 -18.83 -10.32
CA GLY A 76 11.41 -19.38 -10.45
C GLY A 76 12.54 -18.39 -10.12
N ALA A 77 13.75 -18.91 -9.95
CA ALA A 77 14.90 -18.13 -9.49
C ALA A 77 15.56 -17.26 -10.59
N ARG A 78 15.45 -17.66 -11.87
CA ARG A 78 16.02 -16.97 -13.03
C ARG A 78 15.14 -17.17 -14.25
N ARG A 79 14.97 -16.12 -15.04
CA ARG A 79 14.12 -16.08 -16.23
C ARG A 79 14.82 -15.31 -17.35
N THR A 80 14.74 -15.86 -18.55
CA THR A 80 15.11 -15.14 -19.78
C THR A 80 14.05 -14.12 -20.14
N ASP A 81 12.77 -14.48 -19.96
CA ASP A 81 11.64 -13.60 -20.17
C ASP A 81 10.47 -13.86 -19.22
N ILE A 82 9.59 -12.86 -19.09
CA ILE A 82 8.32 -12.94 -18.36
C ILE A 82 7.24 -12.33 -19.25
N SER A 83 6.13 -13.04 -19.44
CA SER A 83 5.02 -12.54 -20.26
C SER A 83 4.20 -11.48 -19.51
N ILE A 84 3.50 -10.62 -20.24
CA ILE A 84 2.59 -9.65 -19.62
C ILE A 84 1.44 -10.34 -18.88
N GLY A 85 0.89 -11.43 -19.44
CA GLY A 85 -0.19 -12.18 -18.79
C GLY A 85 0.23 -12.79 -17.46
N GLU A 86 1.44 -13.34 -17.40
CA GLU A 86 2.06 -13.85 -16.16
C GLU A 86 2.23 -12.74 -15.12
N LEU A 87 2.75 -11.57 -15.52
CA LEU A 87 2.88 -10.42 -14.62
C LEU A 87 1.54 -9.90 -14.12
N ILE A 88 0.49 -9.91 -14.96
CA ILE A 88 -0.88 -9.55 -14.54
C ILE A 88 -1.37 -10.52 -13.47
N SER A 89 -1.25 -11.83 -13.71
CA SER A 89 -1.65 -12.85 -12.73
C SER A 89 -0.91 -12.71 -11.39
N LEU A 90 0.40 -12.45 -11.44
CA LEU A 90 1.20 -12.26 -10.24
C LEU A 90 0.86 -10.96 -9.51
N LYS A 91 0.64 -9.84 -10.23
CA LYS A 91 0.29 -8.57 -9.57
C LYS A 91 -1.06 -8.65 -8.86
N ASP A 92 -2.00 -9.45 -9.35
CA ASP A 92 -3.29 -9.67 -8.68
C ASP A 92 -3.11 -10.41 -7.36
N ARG A 93 -2.20 -11.40 -7.34
CA ARG A 93 -1.88 -12.18 -6.14
C ARG A 93 -1.17 -11.35 -5.07
N PHE A 94 -0.15 -10.58 -5.45
CA PHE A 94 0.59 -9.73 -4.51
C PHE A 94 -0.16 -8.40 -4.21
N GLY A 95 -1.09 -8.01 -5.07
CA GLY A 95 -1.81 -6.75 -5.05
C GLY A 95 -0.88 -5.53 -5.03
N VAL A 96 0.08 -5.53 -5.95
CA VAL A 96 1.02 -4.43 -6.23
C VAL A 96 0.87 -4.01 -7.69
N SER A 97 1.53 -2.92 -8.10
CA SER A 97 1.52 -2.55 -9.52
C SER A 97 2.41 -3.47 -10.35
N ILE A 98 2.14 -3.58 -11.66
CA ILE A 98 2.99 -4.34 -12.58
C ILE A 98 4.42 -3.78 -12.59
N GLN A 99 4.56 -2.46 -12.41
CA GLN A 99 5.84 -1.78 -12.33
C GLN A 99 6.60 -2.19 -11.05
N ALA A 100 5.94 -2.17 -9.88
CA ALA A 100 6.55 -2.58 -8.61
C ALA A 100 7.00 -4.05 -8.65
N LEU A 101 6.16 -4.94 -9.20
CA LEU A 101 6.52 -6.34 -9.41
C LEU A 101 7.72 -6.49 -10.36
N THR A 102 7.76 -5.75 -11.47
CA THR A 102 8.87 -5.82 -12.44
C THR A 102 10.18 -5.31 -11.82
N TYR A 103 10.14 -4.24 -11.03
CA TYR A 103 11.30 -3.78 -10.25
C TYR A 103 11.76 -4.85 -9.27
N ARG A 104 10.82 -5.51 -8.57
CA ARG A 104 11.17 -6.57 -7.63
C ARG A 104 11.86 -7.75 -8.31
N CYS A 105 11.37 -8.18 -9.48
CA CYS A 105 12.01 -9.23 -10.26
C CYS A 105 13.45 -8.85 -10.66
N LYS A 106 13.69 -7.58 -11.01
CA LYS A 106 15.03 -7.07 -11.30
C LYS A 106 15.91 -7.02 -10.06
N ASP A 107 15.40 -6.52 -8.94
CA ASP A 107 16.15 -6.40 -7.67
C ASP A 107 16.59 -7.76 -7.13
N LEU A 108 15.85 -8.83 -7.46
CA LEU A 108 16.17 -10.22 -7.10
C LEU A 108 16.96 -10.96 -8.18
N GLU A 109 17.33 -10.27 -9.26
CA GLU A 109 18.05 -10.83 -10.41
C GLU A 109 17.32 -12.01 -11.07
N ILE A 110 15.98 -12.06 -10.92
CA ILE A 110 15.12 -13.02 -11.61
C ILE A 110 15.12 -12.69 -13.10
N ILE A 111 15.12 -11.40 -13.45
CA ILE A 111 15.30 -10.90 -14.81
C ILE A 111 16.51 -9.98 -14.91
N ASN A 112 17.11 -9.93 -16.09
CA ASN A 112 18.22 -9.02 -16.37
C ASN A 112 17.74 -7.61 -16.78
N GLN A 113 18.69 -6.69 -16.93
CA GLN A 113 18.43 -5.30 -17.33
C GLN A 113 17.78 -5.18 -18.71
N ALA A 114 18.08 -6.08 -19.66
CA ALA A 114 17.52 -6.05 -21.00
C ALA A 114 16.02 -6.39 -21.00
N THR A 115 15.63 -7.46 -20.30
CA THR A 115 14.24 -7.87 -20.11
C THR A 115 13.45 -6.79 -19.36
N PHE A 116 14.03 -6.23 -18.29
CA PHE A 116 13.44 -5.10 -17.57
C PHE A 116 13.18 -3.90 -18.49
N ALA A 117 14.17 -3.47 -19.29
CA ALA A 117 14.04 -2.33 -20.19
C ALA A 117 12.96 -2.58 -21.27
N ARG A 118 12.90 -3.80 -21.81
CA ARG A 118 11.89 -4.22 -22.78
C ARG A 118 10.48 -4.14 -22.19
N LEU A 119 10.26 -4.66 -20.99
CA LEU A 119 8.97 -4.58 -20.29
C LEU A 119 8.56 -3.12 -20.03
N PHE A 120 9.48 -2.28 -19.56
CA PHE A 120 9.19 -0.86 -19.32
C PHE A 120 8.89 -0.08 -20.60
N LYS A 121 9.46 -0.49 -21.75
CA LYS A 121 9.08 0.06 -23.06
C LYS A 121 7.62 -0.30 -23.39
N VAL A 122 7.20 -1.54 -23.13
CA VAL A 122 5.81 -1.97 -23.30
C VAL A 122 4.87 -1.17 -22.39
N TYR A 123 5.20 -1.00 -21.12
CA TYR A 123 4.36 -0.22 -20.18
C TYR A 123 4.21 1.23 -20.63
N LYS A 124 5.28 1.85 -21.12
CA LYS A 124 5.23 3.21 -21.67
C LYS A 124 4.34 3.28 -22.91
N GLN A 125 4.49 2.34 -23.84
CA GLN A 125 3.66 2.28 -25.06
C GLN A 125 2.18 2.08 -24.77
N ARG A 126 1.85 1.40 -23.66
CA ARG A 126 0.47 1.16 -23.21
C ARG A 126 -0.07 2.26 -22.29
N GLY A 127 0.70 3.31 -22.00
CA GLY A 127 0.28 4.41 -21.13
C GLY A 127 0.24 4.09 -19.63
N TRP A 128 0.66 2.89 -19.20
CA TRP A 128 0.59 2.47 -17.79
C TRP A 128 1.56 3.20 -16.87
N ARG A 129 2.44 4.02 -17.45
CA ARG A 129 3.45 4.81 -16.73
C ARG A 129 3.04 6.26 -16.48
N ASP A 130 1.93 6.70 -17.07
CA ASP A 130 1.48 8.08 -17.05
C ASP A 130 0.10 8.15 -16.37
N GLU A 131 -0.27 9.30 -15.81
CA GLU A 131 -1.58 9.48 -15.15
C GLU A 131 -2.71 9.16 -16.15
N PRO A 132 -3.73 8.34 -15.78
CA PRO A 132 -4.14 7.94 -14.42
C PRO A 132 -3.35 6.77 -13.78
N PHE A 133 -2.28 6.27 -14.39
CA PHE A 133 -1.53 5.07 -13.99
C PHE A 133 -2.37 3.80 -13.99
N GLU A 134 -3.34 3.76 -14.90
CA GLU A 134 -4.24 2.62 -15.05
C GLU A 134 -3.54 1.51 -15.83
N GLU A 135 -3.43 0.36 -15.19
CA GLU A 135 -2.92 -0.89 -15.73
C GLU A 135 -4.00 -1.99 -15.62
N PRO A 136 -3.87 -3.15 -16.30
CA PRO A 136 -4.82 -4.23 -16.17
C PRO A 136 -5.04 -4.62 -14.72
N ASN A 137 -6.30 -4.86 -14.37
CA ASN A 137 -6.73 -5.21 -13.01
C ASN A 137 -6.29 -4.17 -11.97
N SER A 138 -6.34 -2.88 -12.31
CA SER A 138 -6.12 -1.79 -11.34
C SER A 138 -7.12 -1.88 -10.20
N ILE A 139 -6.67 -1.70 -8.96
CA ILE A 139 -7.52 -1.86 -7.78
C ILE A 139 -8.10 -0.50 -7.39
N PRO A 140 -9.44 -0.29 -7.49
CA PRO A 140 -10.07 0.97 -7.13
C PRO A 140 -9.69 1.42 -5.71
N TRP A 141 -9.61 2.73 -5.51
CA TRP A 141 -9.14 3.31 -4.25
C TRP A 141 -10.13 3.08 -3.11
N GLU A 142 -11.40 2.89 -3.44
CA GLU A 142 -12.53 2.62 -2.54
C GLU A 142 -12.43 1.25 -1.88
N ARG A 143 -11.66 0.33 -2.47
CA ARG A 143 -11.48 -1.02 -1.91
C ARG A 143 -10.70 -1.01 -0.59
N GLU A 144 -9.88 0.01 -0.37
CA GLU A 144 -9.01 0.12 0.81
C GLU A 144 -9.14 1.50 1.46
N GLU A 145 -9.91 1.53 2.55
CA GLU A 145 -10.05 2.69 3.44
C GLU A 145 -9.67 2.31 4.90
N PRO A 146 -9.07 3.25 5.67
CA PRO A 146 -8.80 3.03 7.08
C PRO A 146 -10.09 2.89 7.90
N ASP A 147 -10.23 1.79 8.63
CA ASP A 147 -11.43 1.46 9.42
C ASP A 147 -11.16 1.41 10.94
N ARG A 148 -9.90 1.63 11.36
CA ARG A 148 -9.49 1.48 12.77
C ARG A 148 -10.28 2.40 13.70
N PHE A 149 -10.51 3.65 13.30
CA PHE A 149 -11.25 4.59 14.11
C PHE A 149 -12.70 4.14 14.32
N GLN A 150 -13.33 3.62 13.27
CA GLN A 150 -14.65 3.01 13.35
C GLN A 150 -14.68 1.83 14.32
N ARG A 151 -13.73 0.90 14.20
CA ARG A 151 -13.61 -0.24 15.13
C ARG A 151 -13.40 0.19 16.58
N LEU A 152 -12.66 1.29 16.82
CA LEU A 152 -12.46 1.83 18.16
C LEU A 152 -13.75 2.45 18.73
N CYS A 153 -14.55 3.13 17.90
CA CYS A 153 -15.86 3.64 18.30
C CYS A 153 -16.82 2.50 18.65
N PHE A 154 -16.86 1.43 17.84
CA PHE A 154 -17.66 0.24 18.13
C PHE A 154 -17.23 -0.41 19.44
N ARG A 155 -15.93 -0.62 19.66
CA ARG A 155 -15.42 -1.15 20.92
C ARG A 155 -15.80 -0.27 22.11
N ALA A 156 -15.59 1.04 22.03
CA ALA A 156 -15.90 1.95 23.12
C ALA A 156 -17.39 1.96 23.47
N LEU A 157 -18.26 1.81 22.46
CA LEU A 157 -19.70 1.65 22.66
C LEU A 157 -20.03 0.32 23.35
N SER A 158 -19.48 -0.81 22.88
CA SER A 158 -19.70 -2.13 23.47
C SER A 158 -19.23 -2.24 24.92
N GLU A 159 -18.15 -1.53 25.26
CA GLU A 159 -17.60 -1.47 26.63
C GLU A 159 -18.31 -0.43 27.52
N GLY A 160 -19.35 0.25 27.01
CA GLY A 160 -20.10 1.27 27.76
C GLY A 160 -19.31 2.55 28.07
N LEU A 161 -18.17 2.77 27.42
CA LEU A 161 -17.34 3.97 27.61
C LEU A 161 -17.96 5.20 26.94
N ILE A 162 -18.75 5.01 25.89
CA ILE A 162 -19.52 6.04 25.20
C ILE A 162 -20.94 5.51 24.89
N GLY A 163 -21.93 6.41 24.82
CA GLY A 163 -23.28 6.06 24.38
C GLY A 163 -23.46 6.09 22.85
N LEU A 164 -24.60 5.58 22.36
CA LEU A 164 -24.95 5.53 20.93
C LEU A 164 -24.81 6.89 20.24
N SER A 165 -25.36 7.95 20.82
CA SER A 165 -25.29 9.30 20.25
C SER A 165 -23.85 9.79 20.09
N ARG A 166 -22.98 9.49 21.06
CA ARG A 166 -21.57 9.90 21.00
C ARG A 166 -20.80 9.10 19.97
N ALA A 167 -21.07 7.80 19.85
CA ALA A 167 -20.48 6.97 18.80
C ALA A 167 -20.92 7.43 17.41
N ALA A 168 -22.20 7.75 17.21
CA ALA A 168 -22.73 8.24 15.94
C ALA A 168 -22.14 9.61 15.56
N GLU A 169 -22.02 10.52 16.53
CA GLU A 169 -21.35 11.82 16.35
C GLU A 169 -19.89 11.66 15.91
N LEU A 170 -19.11 10.80 16.60
CA LEU A 170 -17.71 10.55 16.26
C LEU A 170 -17.55 9.96 14.85
N LEU A 171 -18.49 9.13 14.42
CA LEU A 171 -18.48 8.48 13.10
C LEU A 171 -19.10 9.33 11.99
N GLU A 172 -19.63 10.51 12.32
CA GLU A 172 -20.32 11.41 11.41
C GLU A 172 -21.51 10.73 10.68
N ILE A 173 -22.23 9.85 11.39
CA ILE A 173 -23.43 9.16 10.89
C ILE A 173 -24.64 9.37 11.80
N ARG A 174 -25.83 9.02 11.30
CA ARG A 174 -27.06 9.07 12.11
C ARG A 174 -27.09 7.91 13.10
N VAL A 175 -27.71 8.12 14.26
CA VAL A 175 -27.89 7.06 15.28
C VAL A 175 -28.58 5.83 14.68
N LYS A 176 -29.65 6.03 13.91
CA LYS A 176 -30.36 4.94 13.22
C LYS A 176 -29.44 4.10 12.31
N GLU A 177 -28.53 4.76 11.59
CA GLU A 177 -27.58 4.07 10.72
C GLU A 177 -26.52 3.30 11.52
N LEU A 178 -26.11 3.83 12.68
CA LEU A 178 -25.23 3.11 13.59
C LEU A 178 -25.91 1.85 14.17
N GLU A 179 -27.17 1.95 14.56
CA GLU A 179 -27.97 0.80 15.04
C GLU A 179 -28.04 -0.29 13.97
N GLU A 180 -28.39 0.06 12.72
CA GLU A 180 -28.42 -0.88 11.59
C GLU A 180 -27.06 -1.58 11.38
N ARG A 181 -25.94 -0.85 11.54
CA ARG A 181 -24.59 -1.43 11.41
C ARG A 181 -24.24 -2.39 12.54
N LEU A 182 -24.74 -2.16 13.75
CA LEU A 182 -24.49 -3.01 14.92
C LEU A 182 -25.32 -4.30 14.85
N ASP A 183 -26.56 -4.22 14.34
CA ASP A 183 -27.45 -5.38 14.21
C ASP A 183 -26.96 -6.40 13.18
N HIS A 184 -26.22 -5.99 12.16
CA HIS A 184 -25.56 -6.90 11.22
C HIS A 184 -24.35 -7.68 11.80
N MET A 185 -23.97 -7.42 13.06
CA MET A 185 -22.90 -8.13 13.77
C MET A 185 -23.43 -9.14 14.83
N ALA A 186 -24.75 -9.27 14.98
CA ALA A 186 -25.42 -10.25 15.84
C ALA A 186 -25.99 -11.41 15.01
#